data_AF-A0A9N9EA82-F1
#
_entry.id   AF-A0A9N9EA82-F1
#
_cell.length_a   1.000
_cell.length_b   1.000
_cell.length_c   1.000
_cell.angle_alpha   90.00
_cell.angle_beta   90.00
_cell.angle_gamma   90.00
#
_symmetry.space_group_name_H-M   'P 1'
#
loop_
_entity.id
_entity.type
_entity.pdbx_description
1 polymer ?
#
loop_
_entity_poly.entity_id
_entity_poly.type
_entity_poly.pdbx_seq_one_letter_code
_entity_poly.pdbx_strand_id
1 'polypeptide(L)'
;MFPERKSYSLEKLSHIPGRGKVVQTHRALDDSKLLAELLGKFLKNLKENKITQWGKVRGLIREGFFPNRGYRIKVLANSQEGLHNLYCLITLSHTTRLFKKPSVFRSDLVKYRRGLLIGAAGGREGEIFSLFSSANSEERKKEKLHFYDYVETTEESKIPAIASHDVYYCQIKEKLLKEIIVANEGMNGSRHYLYYQATLEEEEDLVVNKVGTVNVQQPPLNYSATGSSGREEKDLISAYTQRANEIFAYKIVQKTHEDGYLVGSRGSIGSSFIAYLCGITDLNPLPFYKFCQKCRYVEPYETQDRIYSGYDYREKEKCPACSSPLIMEGHNLPFETFFGWEGEKTPDIDLNFSGEYQKSAHNYVRQLLGEDSVYRIGTINTLSQQTAEIFWREHLKLRKTLNSDFNEE
;
A
#
# COMPACT_ATOMS: atom_id res chain seq x y z
N MET A 1 23.77 -7.71 -21.27
CA MET A 1 24.15 -6.82 -22.39
C MET A 1 23.24 -5.60 -22.54
N PHE A 2 22.00 -5.60 -22.02
CA PHE A 2 21.15 -4.38 -21.95
C PHE A 2 20.35 -4.33 -20.63
N PRO A 3 21.01 -4.25 -19.46
CA PRO A 3 20.35 -4.35 -18.15
C PRO A 3 19.28 -3.26 -17.92
N GLU A 4 19.39 -2.13 -18.61
CA GLU A 4 18.46 -1.00 -18.56
C GLU A 4 17.12 -1.22 -19.29
N ARG A 5 16.98 -2.28 -20.11
CA ARG A 5 15.75 -2.51 -20.89
C ARG A 5 14.71 -3.29 -20.09
N LYS A 6 13.45 -2.81 -20.14
CA LYS A 6 12.28 -3.45 -19.49
C LYS A 6 11.77 -4.70 -20.21
N SER A 7 12.16 -4.96 -21.46
CA SER A 7 11.64 -6.07 -22.25
C SER A 7 12.61 -6.49 -23.36
N TYR A 8 12.59 -7.78 -23.70
CA TYR A 8 13.60 -8.44 -24.55
C TYR A 8 12.97 -9.24 -25.71
N SER A 9 11.73 -8.92 -26.13
CA SER A 9 11.17 -9.53 -27.34
C SER A 9 11.98 -9.11 -28.58
N LEU A 10 12.00 -9.94 -29.62
CA LEU A 10 12.74 -9.67 -30.86
C LEU A 10 12.40 -8.29 -31.45
N GLU A 11 11.12 -7.94 -31.48
CA GLU A 11 10.58 -6.64 -31.88
C GLU A 11 11.11 -5.48 -31.00
N LYS A 12 11.18 -5.66 -29.68
CA LYS A 12 11.65 -4.60 -28.78
C LYS A 12 13.16 -4.46 -28.77
N LEU A 13 13.88 -5.54 -29.05
CA LEU A 13 15.33 -5.51 -29.21
C LEU A 13 15.75 -4.91 -30.56
N SER A 14 14.89 -4.99 -31.59
CA SER A 14 15.14 -4.35 -32.89
C SER A 14 14.95 -2.84 -32.87
N HIS A 15 14.16 -2.29 -31.94
CA HIS A 15 14.04 -0.84 -31.74
C HIS A 15 15.26 -0.25 -31.03
N ILE A 16 16.00 0.57 -31.79
CA ILE A 16 17.16 1.36 -31.34
C ILE A 16 16.74 2.84 -31.35
N PRO A 17 17.10 3.67 -30.34
CA PRO A 17 16.83 5.11 -30.40
C PRO A 17 17.48 5.72 -31.65
N GLY A 18 16.70 6.45 -32.46
CA GLY A 18 17.21 7.18 -33.63
C GLY A 18 17.05 6.49 -35.00
N ARG A 19 16.46 5.28 -35.09
CA ARG A 19 16.00 4.70 -36.36
C ARG A 19 14.58 4.16 -36.21
N GLY A 20 13.73 4.48 -37.20
CA GLY A 20 12.29 4.22 -37.20
C GLY A 20 11.90 2.76 -36.99
N LYS A 21 10.59 2.56 -36.80
CA LYS A 21 9.96 1.27 -36.49
C LYS A 21 10.28 0.22 -37.57
N VAL A 22 10.93 -0.88 -37.20
CA VAL A 22 11.02 -2.05 -38.10
C VAL A 22 9.64 -2.72 -38.09
N VAL A 23 8.94 -2.67 -39.22
CA VAL A 23 7.63 -3.28 -39.38
C VAL A 23 7.81 -4.78 -39.41
N GLN A 24 7.25 -5.48 -38.42
CA GLN A 24 7.27 -6.93 -38.36
C GLN A 24 6.28 -7.48 -39.39
N THR A 25 6.76 -8.12 -40.44
CA THR A 25 5.97 -9.03 -41.26
C THR A 25 6.00 -10.38 -40.55
N HIS A 26 4.84 -10.93 -40.14
CA HIS A 26 4.73 -12.21 -39.40
C HIS A 26 5.14 -13.46 -40.22
N ARG A 27 6.22 -13.38 -41.02
CA ARG A 27 6.81 -14.47 -41.78
C ARG A 27 8.08 -14.93 -41.08
N ALA A 28 8.18 -16.23 -40.84
CA ALA A 28 9.32 -16.87 -40.16
C ALA A 28 10.69 -16.52 -40.79
N LEU A 29 10.71 -16.26 -42.09
CA LEU A 29 11.91 -15.90 -42.85
C LEU A 29 12.41 -14.49 -42.50
N ASP A 30 11.51 -13.56 -42.23
CA ASP A 30 11.85 -12.17 -41.87
C ASP A 30 12.28 -12.08 -40.40
N ASP A 31 11.62 -12.81 -39.50
CA ASP A 31 12.05 -12.95 -38.10
C ASP A 31 13.45 -13.60 -38.01
N SER A 32 13.75 -14.58 -38.87
CA SER A 32 15.08 -15.22 -38.93
C SER A 32 16.18 -14.26 -39.37
N LYS A 33 15.91 -13.38 -40.34
CA LYS A 33 16.85 -12.33 -40.78
C LYS A 33 17.08 -11.31 -39.67
N LEU A 34 16.01 -10.87 -39.01
CA LEU A 34 16.09 -9.93 -37.90
C LEU A 34 16.90 -10.48 -36.72
N LEU A 35 16.72 -11.76 -36.42
CA LEU A 35 17.48 -12.48 -35.40
C LEU A 35 18.98 -12.54 -35.76
N ALA A 36 19.31 -12.84 -37.02
CA ALA A 36 20.70 -12.89 -37.47
C ALA A 36 21.41 -11.52 -37.35
N GLU A 37 20.72 -10.42 -37.71
CA GLU A 37 21.24 -9.07 -37.53
C GLU A 37 21.47 -8.70 -36.06
N LEU A 38 20.51 -9.05 -35.19
CA LEU A 38 20.61 -8.86 -33.74
C LEU A 38 21.78 -9.65 -33.14
N LEU A 39 21.93 -10.91 -33.55
CA LEU A 39 23.05 -11.76 -33.14
C LEU A 39 24.39 -11.16 -33.55
N GLY A 40 24.51 -10.66 -34.79
CA GLY A 40 25.72 -9.98 -35.26
C GLY A 40 26.10 -8.78 -34.39
N LYS A 41 25.11 -7.99 -33.95
CA LYS A 41 25.33 -6.86 -33.02
C LYS A 41 25.76 -7.32 -31.64
N PHE A 42 25.17 -8.40 -31.11
CA PHE A 42 25.59 -8.96 -29.82
C PHE A 42 27.02 -9.48 -29.86
N LEU A 43 27.40 -10.18 -30.93
CA LEU A 43 28.77 -10.65 -31.11
C LEU A 43 29.76 -9.49 -31.21
N LYS A 44 29.41 -8.41 -31.91
CA LYS A 44 30.23 -7.19 -31.98
C LYS A 44 30.42 -6.57 -30.59
N ASN A 45 29.35 -6.43 -29.82
CA ASN A 45 29.41 -5.83 -28.49
C ASN A 45 30.15 -6.73 -27.47
N LEU A 46 30.04 -8.06 -27.57
CA LEU A 46 30.87 -8.98 -26.79
C LEU A 46 32.36 -8.81 -27.12
N LYS A 47 32.69 -8.65 -28.40
CA LYS A 47 34.05 -8.39 -28.87
C LYS A 47 34.60 -7.05 -28.37
N GLU A 48 33.79 -5.98 -28.42
CA GLU A 48 34.13 -4.66 -27.86
C GLU A 48 34.39 -4.72 -26.35
N ASN A 49 33.64 -5.55 -25.62
CA ASN A 49 33.85 -5.81 -24.20
C ASN A 49 34.96 -6.83 -23.89
N LYS A 50 35.78 -7.22 -24.88
CA LYS A 50 36.89 -8.19 -24.73
C LYS A 50 36.45 -9.58 -24.24
N ILE A 51 35.21 -9.97 -24.54
CA ILE A 51 34.65 -11.27 -24.16
C ILE A 51 34.76 -12.22 -25.35
N THR A 52 35.77 -13.06 -25.32
CA THR A 52 36.11 -13.98 -26.42
C THR A 52 35.79 -15.44 -26.12
N GLN A 53 35.34 -15.75 -24.91
CA GLN A 53 35.03 -17.12 -24.47
C GLN A 53 33.62 -17.20 -23.89
N TRP A 54 32.88 -18.25 -24.26
CA TRP A 54 31.50 -18.49 -23.80
C TRP A 54 31.39 -18.56 -22.27
N GLY A 55 32.36 -19.16 -21.59
CA GLY A 55 32.38 -19.23 -20.11
C GLY A 55 32.36 -17.87 -19.42
N LYS A 56 32.94 -16.84 -20.04
CA LYS A 56 32.93 -15.45 -19.52
C LYS A 56 31.60 -14.75 -19.74
N VAL A 57 30.81 -15.17 -20.72
CA VAL A 57 29.45 -14.66 -20.95
C VAL A 57 28.54 -15.02 -19.79
N ARG A 58 28.67 -16.22 -19.20
CA ARG A 58 27.93 -16.60 -17.98
C ARG A 58 28.19 -15.64 -16.82
N GLY A 59 29.42 -15.16 -16.65
CA GLY A 59 29.77 -14.17 -15.62
C GLY A 59 29.12 -12.80 -15.80
N LEU A 60 28.63 -12.48 -17.02
CA LEU A 60 27.84 -11.26 -17.27
C LEU A 60 26.35 -11.43 -16.95
N ILE A 61 25.88 -12.67 -16.86
CA ILE A 61 24.50 -12.95 -16.45
C ILE A 61 24.48 -12.69 -14.94
N ARG A 62 23.99 -11.51 -14.54
CA ARG A 62 23.66 -11.27 -13.13
C ARG A 62 22.61 -12.30 -12.73
N GLU A 63 22.98 -13.25 -11.87
CA GLU A 63 22.01 -14.16 -11.25
C GLU A 63 20.89 -13.32 -10.61
N GLY A 64 19.63 -13.67 -10.89
CA GLY A 64 18.47 -12.96 -10.37
C GLY A 64 17.98 -11.76 -11.19
N PHE A 65 18.61 -11.40 -12.32
CA PHE A 65 18.09 -10.29 -13.16
C PHE A 65 16.90 -10.70 -14.05
N PHE A 66 16.76 -12.00 -14.33
CA PHE A 66 15.59 -12.53 -15.02
C PHE A 66 14.78 -13.36 -14.02
N PRO A 67 13.56 -12.95 -13.65
CA PRO A 67 12.69 -13.80 -12.87
C PRO A 67 12.39 -15.05 -13.70
N ASN A 68 12.93 -16.20 -13.28
CA ASN A 68 12.31 -17.47 -13.63
C ASN A 68 10.85 -17.45 -13.15
N ARG A 69 10.01 -18.34 -13.70
CA ARG A 69 8.64 -18.53 -13.21
C ARG A 69 8.69 -18.70 -11.69
N GLY A 70 8.24 -17.68 -10.96
CA GLY A 70 8.27 -17.70 -9.50
C GLY A 70 7.28 -18.72 -8.96
N TYR A 71 7.69 -19.45 -7.93
CA TYR A 71 6.86 -20.41 -7.23
C TYR A 71 6.06 -19.73 -6.11
N ARG A 72 4.89 -20.29 -5.79
CA ARG A 72 4.18 -19.90 -4.56
C ARG A 72 4.78 -20.65 -3.38
N ILE A 73 4.81 -19.96 -2.26
CA ILE A 73 5.20 -20.46 -0.94
C ILE A 73 4.18 -19.93 0.07
N LYS A 74 4.02 -20.61 1.20
CA LYS A 74 3.28 -20.08 2.34
C LYS A 74 4.29 -19.67 3.42
N VAL A 75 4.03 -18.56 4.07
CA VAL A 75 4.91 -17.98 5.08
C VAL A 75 4.08 -17.69 6.32
N LEU A 76 4.44 -18.28 7.45
CA LEU A 76 3.77 -18.07 8.72
C LEU A 76 4.73 -17.36 9.67
N ALA A 77 4.30 -16.25 10.25
CA ALA A 77 5.05 -15.59 11.31
C ALA A 77 4.73 -16.27 12.65
N ASN A 78 5.76 -16.73 13.37
CA ASN A 78 5.59 -17.39 14.68
C ASN A 78 6.01 -16.50 15.87
N SER A 79 6.41 -15.27 15.59
CA SER A 79 6.94 -14.32 16.58
C SER A 79 6.77 -12.87 16.09
N GLN A 80 6.92 -11.92 17.01
CA GLN A 80 6.90 -10.49 16.68
C GLN A 80 8.01 -10.08 15.70
N GLU A 81 9.21 -10.66 15.87
CA GLU A 81 10.31 -10.50 14.92
C GLU A 81 9.94 -11.05 13.53
N GLY A 82 9.27 -12.20 13.50
CA GLY A 82 8.70 -12.78 12.28
C GLY A 82 7.71 -11.84 11.58
N LEU A 83 6.79 -11.23 12.32
CA LEU A 83 5.82 -10.28 11.77
C LEU A 83 6.51 -9.05 11.16
N HIS A 84 7.50 -8.49 11.87
CA HIS A 84 8.32 -7.40 11.35
C HIS A 84 9.04 -7.80 10.05
N ASN A 85 9.68 -8.97 10.05
CA ASN A 85 10.36 -9.51 8.88
C ASN A 85 9.40 -9.75 7.70
N LEU A 86 8.18 -10.20 7.97
CA LEU A 86 7.13 -10.32 6.96
C LEU A 86 6.77 -8.95 6.35
N TYR A 87 6.65 -7.90 7.16
CA TYR A 87 6.44 -6.53 6.65
C TYR A 87 7.61 -6.03 5.79
N CYS A 88 8.87 -6.35 6.17
CA CYS A 88 10.03 -6.05 5.34
C CYS A 88 9.96 -6.75 3.98
N LEU A 89 9.60 -8.04 3.96
CA LEU A 89 9.47 -8.82 2.72
C LEU A 89 8.34 -8.27 1.82
N ILE A 90 7.18 -7.95 2.39
CA ILE A 90 6.06 -7.34 1.66
C ILE A 90 6.48 -5.98 1.09
N THR A 91 7.12 -5.13 1.89
CA THR A 91 7.63 -3.82 1.46
C THR A 91 8.61 -3.95 0.30
N LEU A 92 9.61 -4.84 0.41
CA LEU A 92 10.57 -5.10 -0.67
C LEU A 92 9.88 -5.59 -1.95
N SER A 93 8.91 -6.49 -1.82
CA SER A 93 8.16 -7.04 -2.96
C SER A 93 7.37 -5.98 -3.75
N HIS A 94 6.90 -4.92 -3.07
CA HIS A 94 6.13 -3.82 -3.65
C HIS A 94 6.98 -2.60 -4.03
N THR A 95 8.25 -2.55 -3.64
CA THR A 95 9.15 -1.43 -3.90
C THR A 95 10.28 -1.83 -4.84
N THR A 96 11.38 -2.37 -4.31
CA THR A 96 12.62 -2.63 -5.04
C THR A 96 12.59 -3.93 -5.86
N ARG A 97 11.67 -4.85 -5.55
CA ARG A 97 11.51 -6.14 -6.24
C ARG A 97 10.23 -6.22 -7.09
N LEU A 98 9.58 -5.08 -7.34
CA LEU A 98 8.37 -5.03 -8.14
C LEU A 98 8.70 -5.11 -9.63
N PHE A 99 8.34 -6.24 -10.26
CA PHE A 99 8.38 -6.41 -11.71
C PHE A 99 6.96 -6.31 -12.29
N LYS A 100 6.42 -7.42 -12.81
CA LYS A 100 4.99 -7.52 -13.20
C LYS A 100 4.07 -7.79 -12.02
N LYS A 101 4.57 -8.48 -11.01
CA LYS A 101 3.87 -8.85 -9.78
C LYS A 101 4.81 -8.69 -8.59
N PRO A 102 4.30 -8.33 -7.40
CA PRO A 102 5.09 -8.38 -6.18
C PRO A 102 5.70 -9.76 -6.01
N SER A 103 7.02 -9.82 -5.86
CA SER A 103 7.77 -11.08 -5.79
C SER A 103 8.84 -10.97 -4.72
N VAL A 104 9.05 -12.05 -3.98
CA VAL A 104 10.09 -12.16 -2.98
C VAL A 104 11.22 -13.02 -3.53
N PHE A 105 12.45 -12.51 -3.50
CA PHE A 105 13.61 -13.29 -3.90
C PHE A 105 14.02 -14.23 -2.77
N ARG A 106 14.53 -15.41 -3.14
CA ARG A 106 14.99 -16.40 -2.15
C ARG A 106 16.09 -15.83 -1.25
N SER A 107 16.97 -14.98 -1.77
CA SER A 107 18.00 -14.28 -0.99
C SER A 107 17.41 -13.37 0.08
N ASP A 108 16.37 -12.59 -0.27
CA ASP A 108 15.70 -11.71 0.67
C ASP A 108 14.95 -12.54 1.73
N LEU A 109 14.32 -13.64 1.30
CA LEU A 109 13.64 -14.59 2.19
C LEU A 109 14.60 -15.25 3.19
N VAL A 110 15.81 -15.61 2.76
CA VAL A 110 16.87 -16.11 3.66
C VAL A 110 17.29 -15.02 4.64
N LYS A 111 17.49 -13.78 4.16
CA LYS A 111 17.90 -12.65 4.98
C LYS A 111 16.91 -12.36 6.11
N TYR A 112 15.60 -12.44 5.83
CA TYR A 112 14.53 -12.16 6.79
C TYR A 112 13.84 -13.43 7.31
N ARG A 113 14.50 -14.59 7.26
CA ARG A 113 13.88 -15.88 7.64
C ARG A 113 13.54 -15.98 9.13
N ARG A 114 14.27 -15.28 10.00
CA ARG A 114 14.12 -15.42 11.45
C ARG A 114 12.69 -15.10 11.88
N GLY A 115 12.09 -15.99 12.67
CA GLY A 115 10.69 -15.87 13.11
C GLY A 115 9.64 -16.24 12.06
N LEU A 116 10.06 -16.76 10.89
CA LEU A 116 9.17 -17.23 9.83
C LEU A 116 9.26 -18.75 9.67
N LEU A 117 8.13 -19.39 9.44
CA LEU A 117 8.03 -20.76 8.94
C LEU A 117 7.69 -20.70 7.46
N ILE A 118 8.50 -21.35 6.64
CA ILE A 118 8.41 -21.34 5.18
C ILE A 118 7.89 -22.68 4.69
N GLY A 119 6.64 -22.66 4.24
CA GLY A 119 5.95 -23.78 3.65
C GLY A 119 6.16 -23.85 2.14
N ALA A 120 6.44 -25.05 1.64
CA ALA A 120 6.27 -25.32 0.23
C ALA A 120 4.79 -25.50 -0.09
N ALA A 121 4.28 -24.73 -1.07
CA ALA A 121 2.91 -24.87 -1.53
C ALA A 121 2.69 -26.26 -2.15
N GLY A 122 1.57 -26.89 -1.79
CA GLY A 122 1.24 -28.26 -2.20
C GLY A 122 0.70 -28.38 -3.63
N GLY A 123 0.26 -27.28 -4.24
CA GLY A 123 -0.29 -27.26 -5.60
C GLY A 123 0.76 -27.19 -6.72
N ARG A 124 0.29 -27.19 -7.97
CA ARG A 124 1.13 -27.16 -9.19
C ARG A 124 1.98 -25.89 -9.33
N GLU A 125 1.62 -24.86 -8.57
CA GLU A 125 2.30 -23.58 -8.48
C GLU A 125 3.46 -23.53 -7.46
N GLY A 126 3.64 -24.59 -6.66
CA GLY A 126 4.77 -24.75 -5.74
C GLY A 126 6.07 -25.24 -6.39
N GLU A 127 7.22 -24.97 -5.74
CA GLU A 127 8.54 -25.42 -6.23
C GLU A 127 8.61 -26.96 -6.24
N ILE A 128 8.05 -27.60 -5.21
CA ILE A 128 8.08 -29.06 -5.00
C ILE A 128 7.38 -29.81 -6.13
N PHE A 129 6.18 -29.40 -6.54
CA PHE A 129 5.48 -30.07 -7.64
C PHE A 129 6.35 -30.12 -8.90
N SER A 130 6.91 -28.99 -9.32
CA SER A 130 7.80 -28.94 -10.50
C SER A 130 9.07 -29.79 -10.35
N LEU A 131 9.60 -29.85 -9.13
CA LEU A 131 10.82 -30.56 -8.78
C LEU A 131 10.63 -32.08 -8.88
N PHE A 132 9.48 -32.60 -8.47
CA PHE A 132 9.16 -34.03 -8.49
C PHE A 132 8.53 -34.49 -9.82
N SER A 133 7.82 -33.62 -10.55
CA SER A 133 7.27 -33.96 -11.88
C SER A 133 8.32 -34.04 -12.98
N SER A 134 9.50 -33.44 -12.76
CA SER A 134 10.61 -33.49 -13.73
C SER A 134 11.62 -34.57 -13.33
N ALA A 135 12.39 -35.10 -14.30
CA ALA A 135 13.45 -36.09 -14.08
C ALA A 135 14.70 -35.49 -13.39
N ASN A 136 14.52 -34.89 -12.20
CA ASN A 136 15.61 -34.38 -11.36
C ASN A 136 16.24 -35.51 -10.53
N SER A 137 17.53 -35.39 -10.23
CA SER A 137 18.22 -36.33 -9.35
C SER A 137 17.72 -36.25 -7.90
N GLU A 138 17.88 -37.35 -7.15
CA GLU A 138 17.46 -37.42 -5.75
C GLU A 138 18.22 -36.43 -4.85
N GLU A 139 19.49 -36.18 -5.15
CA GLU A 139 20.31 -35.19 -4.42
C GLU A 139 19.72 -33.79 -4.57
N ARG A 140 19.33 -33.41 -5.79
CA ARG A 140 18.70 -32.12 -6.08
C ARG A 140 17.35 -31.97 -5.39
N LYS A 141 16.58 -33.05 -5.31
CA LYS A 141 15.29 -33.06 -4.59
C LYS A 141 15.50 -32.76 -3.10
N LYS A 142 16.43 -33.48 -2.45
CA LYS A 142 16.77 -33.30 -1.04
C LYS A 142 17.27 -31.88 -0.74
N GLU A 143 18.22 -31.39 -1.53
CA GLU A 143 18.80 -30.04 -1.38
C GLU A 143 17.70 -28.95 -1.36
N LYS A 144 16.73 -29.05 -2.28
CA LYS A 144 15.64 -28.09 -2.39
C LYS A 144 14.61 -28.22 -1.27
N LEU A 145 14.33 -29.44 -0.82
CA LEU A 145 13.43 -29.69 0.31
C LEU A 145 13.96 -29.12 1.63
N HIS A 146 15.27 -29.17 1.86
CA HIS A 146 15.90 -28.65 3.09
C HIS A 146 15.68 -27.15 3.34
N PHE A 147 15.25 -26.41 2.32
CA PHE A 147 14.91 -25.01 2.48
C PHE A 147 13.57 -24.77 3.18
N TYR A 148 12.65 -25.72 3.11
CA TYR A 148 11.30 -25.58 3.61
C TYR A 148 11.19 -26.16 5.02
N ASP A 149 10.48 -25.48 5.90
CA ASP A 149 10.22 -25.97 7.27
C ASP A 149 9.10 -27.01 7.27
N TYR A 150 8.16 -26.87 6.32
CA TYR A 150 7.08 -27.83 6.11
C TYR A 150 6.69 -27.89 4.63
N VAL A 151 6.06 -29.00 4.26
CA VAL A 151 5.48 -29.22 2.93
C VAL A 151 3.97 -29.31 3.11
N GLU A 152 3.22 -28.58 2.27
CA GLU A 152 1.78 -28.74 2.20
C GLU A 152 1.42 -29.89 1.27
N THR A 153 0.40 -30.63 1.66
CA THR A 153 -0.20 -31.68 0.86
C THR A 153 -1.69 -31.47 0.73
N THR A 154 -2.28 -31.99 -0.35
CA THR A 154 -3.72 -32.22 -0.45
C THR A 154 -4.06 -33.56 0.21
N GLU A 155 -5.32 -33.74 0.63
CA GLU A 155 -5.83 -34.92 1.37
C GLU A 155 -5.45 -36.29 0.76
N GLU A 156 -5.11 -36.33 -0.52
CA GLU A 156 -4.68 -37.55 -1.24
C GLU A 156 -3.24 -38.00 -0.93
N SER A 157 -2.46 -37.19 -0.20
CA SER A 157 -1.03 -37.44 0.03
C SER A 157 -0.77 -37.99 1.44
N LYS A 158 -0.53 -39.30 1.57
CA LYS A 158 -0.20 -40.00 2.84
C LYS A 158 1.22 -39.68 3.39
N ILE A 159 1.62 -38.41 3.43
CA ILE A 159 2.93 -37.94 3.93
C ILE A 159 2.66 -37.02 5.13
N PRO A 160 3.47 -37.05 6.22
CA PRO A 160 3.32 -36.10 7.32
C PRO A 160 3.55 -34.68 6.81
N ALA A 161 2.45 -33.96 6.64
CA ALA A 161 2.37 -32.63 6.04
C ALA A 161 1.24 -31.86 6.71
N ILE A 162 1.32 -30.52 6.68
CA ILE A 162 0.17 -29.70 7.08
C ILE A 162 -0.80 -29.75 5.91
N ALA A 163 -1.91 -30.47 6.09
CA ALA A 163 -3.03 -30.42 5.16
C ALA A 163 -3.60 -29.00 5.19
N SER A 164 -3.33 -28.24 4.14
CA SER A 164 -4.03 -26.99 3.88
C SER A 164 -4.62 -27.10 2.50
N HIS A 165 -5.94 -27.21 2.41
CA HIS A 165 -6.59 -27.02 1.13
C HIS A 165 -6.51 -25.54 0.77
N ASP A 166 -6.21 -25.25 -0.49
CA ASP A 166 -6.44 -23.94 -1.10
C ASP A 166 -7.95 -23.75 -1.31
N VAL A 167 -8.72 -23.80 -0.22
CA VAL A 167 -10.16 -23.54 -0.20
C VAL A 167 -10.32 -22.02 -0.21
N TYR A 168 -10.62 -21.47 -1.38
CA TYR A 168 -10.88 -20.03 -1.55
C TYR A 168 -12.26 -19.60 -1.01
N TYR A 169 -13.09 -20.56 -0.57
CA TYR A 169 -14.47 -20.35 -0.14
C TYR A 169 -14.96 -21.50 0.76
N CYS A 170 -15.60 -21.18 1.88
CA CYS A 170 -16.21 -22.15 2.78
C CYS A 170 -17.68 -22.42 2.44
N GLN A 171 -18.32 -21.52 1.69
CA GLN A 171 -19.74 -21.59 1.34
C GLN A 171 -19.98 -21.55 -0.17
N ILE A 172 -21.06 -22.18 -0.64
CA ILE A 172 -21.48 -22.18 -2.06
C ILE A 172 -21.64 -20.74 -2.61
N LYS A 173 -22.12 -19.81 -1.76
CA LYS A 173 -22.26 -18.40 -2.15
C LYS A 173 -20.91 -17.72 -2.43
N GLU A 174 -19.87 -18.10 -1.68
CA GLU A 174 -18.51 -17.60 -1.85
C GLU A 174 -17.82 -18.23 -3.08
N LYS A 175 -18.14 -19.50 -3.39
CA LYS A 175 -17.77 -20.15 -4.66
C LYS A 175 -18.30 -19.38 -5.86
N LEU A 176 -19.61 -19.10 -5.86
CA LEU A 176 -20.27 -18.36 -6.94
C LEU A 176 -19.66 -16.95 -7.09
N LEU A 177 -19.38 -16.27 -5.98
CA LEU A 177 -18.70 -14.97 -5.99
C LEU A 177 -17.31 -15.07 -6.63
N LYS A 178 -16.54 -16.10 -6.31
CA LYS A 178 -15.22 -16.33 -6.91
C LYS A 178 -15.32 -16.63 -8.40
N GLU A 179 -16.30 -17.40 -8.83
CA GLU A 179 -16.58 -17.68 -10.25
C GLU A 179 -16.93 -16.40 -11.01
N ILE A 180 -17.75 -15.51 -10.44
CA ILE A 180 -18.04 -14.19 -11.01
C ILE A 180 -16.77 -13.35 -11.13
N ILE A 181 -15.91 -13.33 -10.10
CA ILE A 181 -14.64 -12.58 -10.12
C ILE A 181 -13.71 -13.15 -11.20
N VAL A 182 -13.53 -14.46 -11.28
CA VAL A 182 -12.65 -15.11 -12.26
C VAL A 182 -13.16 -14.91 -13.69
N ALA A 183 -14.47 -15.02 -13.92
CA ALA A 183 -15.08 -14.74 -15.22
C ALA A 183 -14.84 -13.29 -15.67
N ASN A 184 -14.87 -12.33 -14.74
CA ASN A 184 -14.58 -10.93 -15.01
C ASN A 184 -13.07 -10.63 -15.13
N GLU A 185 -12.19 -11.26 -14.36
CA GLU A 185 -10.73 -11.17 -14.53
C GLU A 185 -10.26 -11.72 -15.89
N GLY A 186 -11.02 -12.68 -16.46
CA GLY A 186 -10.84 -13.21 -17.81
C GLY A 186 -10.95 -12.18 -18.94
N MET A 187 -11.49 -10.98 -18.68
CA MET A 187 -11.54 -9.88 -19.66
C MET A 187 -10.16 -9.30 -20.01
N ASN A 188 -9.10 -9.63 -19.25
CA ASN A 188 -7.71 -9.27 -19.54
C ASN A 188 -6.86 -10.43 -20.14
N GLY A 189 -7.50 -11.48 -20.67
CA GLY A 189 -6.82 -12.43 -21.56
C GLY A 189 -6.02 -13.55 -20.89
N SER A 190 -6.37 -13.96 -19.67
CA SER A 190 -5.87 -15.21 -19.07
C SER A 190 -7.04 -16.09 -18.65
N ARG A 191 -7.43 -17.04 -19.52
CA ARG A 191 -8.45 -18.05 -19.18
C ARG A 191 -7.89 -19.02 -18.13
N HIS A 192 -8.58 -19.17 -17.01
CA HIS A 192 -8.19 -20.06 -15.91
C HIS A 192 -8.71 -21.50 -16.14
N TYR A 193 -7.86 -22.51 -15.88
CA TYR A 193 -8.13 -23.92 -16.23
C TYR A 193 -9.27 -24.59 -15.42
N LEU A 194 -9.66 -24.02 -14.28
CA LEU A 194 -10.70 -24.57 -13.40
C LEU A 194 -12.13 -24.48 -13.97
N TYR A 195 -12.35 -23.80 -15.10
CA TYR A 195 -13.66 -23.75 -15.75
C TYR A 195 -14.12 -25.12 -16.30
N TYR A 196 -13.22 -26.11 -16.40
CA TYR A 196 -13.52 -27.41 -17.00
C TYR A 196 -13.69 -28.56 -15.99
N GLN A 197 -13.29 -28.40 -14.73
CA GLN A 197 -13.35 -29.48 -13.73
C GLN A 197 -14.49 -29.33 -12.71
N ALA A 198 -15.10 -28.15 -12.58
CA ALA A 198 -16.15 -27.91 -11.60
C ALA A 198 -17.52 -28.53 -11.97
N THR A 199 -17.64 -29.18 -13.15
CA THR A 199 -18.89 -29.78 -13.63
C THR A 199 -18.98 -31.29 -13.42
N LEU A 200 -17.99 -31.96 -12.81
CA LEU A 200 -17.98 -33.43 -12.80
C LEU A 200 -17.83 -34.12 -11.44
N GLU A 201 -17.48 -33.45 -10.34
CA GLU A 201 -17.28 -34.16 -9.08
C GLU A 201 -17.97 -33.42 -7.93
N GLU A 202 -19.21 -33.87 -7.66
CA GLU A 202 -19.83 -33.80 -6.34
C GLU A 202 -19.24 -34.94 -5.52
N GLU A 203 -18.39 -34.64 -4.53
CA GLU A 203 -18.31 -35.46 -3.32
C GLU A 203 -17.66 -34.66 -2.17
N GLU A 204 -18.27 -34.82 -0.99
CA GLU A 204 -17.87 -34.27 0.30
C GLU A 204 -16.69 -35.05 0.88
N ASP A 205 -15.72 -34.37 1.50
CA ASP A 205 -15.27 -34.72 2.86
C ASP A 205 -14.38 -33.61 3.43
N LEU A 206 -14.59 -33.29 4.71
CA LEU A 206 -13.98 -32.20 5.46
C LEU A 206 -13.21 -32.79 6.64
N VAL A 207 -11.91 -33.05 6.48
CA VAL A 207 -11.03 -33.40 7.62
C VAL A 207 -9.92 -32.38 7.75
N VAL A 208 -10.24 -31.25 8.40
CA VAL A 208 -9.26 -30.23 8.78
C VAL A 208 -8.53 -30.70 10.04
N ASN A 209 -7.26 -31.11 9.90
CA ASN A 209 -6.33 -31.10 11.02
C ASN A 209 -6.11 -29.63 11.42
N LYS A 210 -6.80 -29.19 12.47
CA LYS A 210 -6.61 -27.87 13.09
C LYS A 210 -5.15 -27.72 13.50
N VAL A 211 -4.36 -27.01 12.67
CA VAL A 211 -3.20 -26.29 13.18
C VAL A 211 -3.75 -25.36 14.25
N GLY A 212 -3.30 -25.55 15.50
CA GLY A 212 -3.76 -24.75 16.63
C GLY A 212 -3.79 -23.28 16.24
N THR A 213 -4.90 -22.61 16.54
CA THR A 213 -5.10 -21.19 16.27
C THR A 213 -3.89 -20.42 16.77
N VAL A 214 -3.00 -20.02 15.85
CA VAL A 214 -1.95 -19.06 16.18
C VAL A 214 -2.68 -17.74 16.35
N ASN A 215 -3.03 -17.42 17.60
CA ASN A 215 -3.50 -16.10 18.00
C ASN A 215 -2.30 -15.14 17.84
N VAL A 216 -2.01 -14.76 16.61
CA VAL A 216 -1.24 -13.54 16.36
C VAL A 216 -2.22 -12.42 16.68
N GLN A 217 -2.28 -12.02 17.94
CA GLN A 217 -2.91 -10.74 18.28
C GLN A 217 -2.29 -9.71 17.35
N GLN A 218 -3.13 -8.99 16.59
CA GLN A 218 -2.66 -7.73 16.02
C GLN A 218 -2.02 -6.98 17.17
N PRO A 219 -0.77 -6.50 17.03
CA PRO A 219 -0.25 -5.62 18.05
C PRO A 219 -1.31 -4.52 18.19
N PRO A 220 -1.71 -4.11 19.42
CA PRO A 220 -2.26 -2.78 19.56
C PRO A 220 -1.33 -1.84 18.78
N LEU A 221 -1.86 -0.80 18.14
CA LEU A 221 -1.08 0.28 17.52
C LEU A 221 -0.30 0.99 18.63
N ASN A 222 0.68 0.28 19.15
CA ASN A 222 1.48 0.61 20.28
C ASN A 222 2.81 0.98 19.64
N TYR A 223 2.96 2.27 19.39
CA TYR A 223 4.18 2.96 19.82
C TYR A 223 4.32 2.84 21.37
N SER A 224 4.15 1.64 21.95
CA SER A 224 4.49 1.41 23.34
C SER A 224 5.99 1.20 23.32
N ALA A 225 6.69 2.27 23.71
CA ALA A 225 7.94 2.17 24.42
C ALA A 225 7.94 0.86 25.22
N THR A 226 8.92 -0.01 24.94
CA THR A 226 9.18 -1.18 25.74
C THR A 226 9.59 -0.71 27.12
N GLY A 227 8.61 -0.61 28.00
CA GLY A 227 8.76 -0.20 29.38
C GLY A 227 7.39 -0.16 30.03
N SER A 228 7.28 -0.74 31.21
CA SER A 228 6.17 -0.54 32.15
C SER A 228 6.15 0.92 32.61
N SER A 229 5.84 1.84 31.71
CA SER A 229 5.78 3.27 31.95
C SER A 229 4.44 3.58 32.61
N GLY A 230 4.47 4.13 33.83
CA GLY A 230 3.27 4.52 34.59
C GLY A 230 2.37 5.48 33.81
N ARG A 231 1.14 5.68 34.27
CA ARG A 231 0.15 6.61 33.66
C ARG A 231 0.80 7.98 33.35
N GLU A 232 1.60 8.49 34.28
CA GLU A 232 2.32 9.76 34.15
C GLU A 232 3.31 9.84 32.97
N GLU A 233 4.02 8.75 32.65
CA GLU A 233 5.00 8.75 31.55
C GLU A 233 4.31 8.67 30.18
N LYS A 234 3.15 7.99 30.10
CA LYS A 234 2.30 8.00 28.91
C LYS A 234 1.69 9.38 28.66
N ASP A 235 1.24 10.05 29.72
CA ASP A 235 0.67 11.39 29.64
C ASP A 235 1.73 12.41 29.18
N LEU A 236 2.98 12.27 29.67
CA LEU A 236 4.12 13.06 29.21
C LEU A 236 4.44 12.82 27.73
N ILE A 237 4.55 11.56 27.28
CA ILE A 237 4.82 11.23 25.87
C ILE A 237 3.74 11.79 24.95
N SER A 238 2.47 11.69 25.36
CA SER A 238 1.34 12.28 24.63
C SER A 238 1.48 13.80 24.50
N ALA A 239 1.78 14.49 25.60
CA ALA A 239 1.98 15.94 25.61
C ALA A 239 3.17 16.38 24.73
N TYR A 240 4.30 15.66 24.76
CA TYR A 240 5.46 15.95 23.90
C TYR A 240 5.17 15.71 22.43
N THR A 241 4.49 14.59 22.11
CA THR A 241 4.10 14.26 20.74
C THR A 241 3.17 15.33 20.16
N GLN A 242 2.23 15.82 20.97
CA GLN A 242 1.33 16.87 20.54
C GLN A 242 2.05 18.19 20.28
N ARG A 243 2.95 18.60 21.17
CA ARG A 243 3.77 19.80 20.94
C ARG A 243 4.58 19.67 19.65
N ALA A 244 5.11 18.49 19.36
CA ALA A 244 5.81 18.25 18.10
C ALA A 244 4.88 18.43 16.89
N ASN A 245 3.64 17.91 16.94
CA ASN A 245 2.65 18.07 15.88
C ASN A 245 2.30 19.54 15.62
N GLU A 246 2.09 20.34 16.67
CA GLU A 246 1.82 21.78 16.54
C GLU A 246 3.01 22.54 15.96
N ILE A 247 4.24 22.19 16.35
CA ILE A 247 5.47 22.76 15.79
C ILE A 247 5.59 22.42 14.30
N PHE A 248 5.28 21.19 13.90
CA PHE A 248 5.29 20.80 12.49
C PHE A 248 4.21 21.53 11.70
N ALA A 249 2.98 21.60 12.21
CA ALA A 249 1.89 22.35 11.60
C ALA A 249 2.27 23.83 11.41
N TYR A 250 2.81 24.47 12.44
CA TYR A 250 3.34 25.83 12.37
C TYR A 250 4.37 25.99 11.24
N LYS A 251 5.39 25.13 11.20
CA LYS A 251 6.42 25.19 10.15
C LYS A 251 5.85 25.01 8.74
N ILE A 252 4.88 24.11 8.57
CA ILE A 252 4.23 23.88 7.28
C ILE A 252 3.42 25.11 6.85
N VAL A 253 2.67 25.71 7.77
CA VAL A 253 1.87 26.92 7.49
C VAL A 253 2.78 28.11 7.15
N GLN A 254 3.83 28.36 7.93
CA GLN A 254 4.79 29.43 7.65
C GLN A 254 5.44 29.27 6.28
N LYS A 255 5.92 28.05 5.96
CA LYS A 255 6.51 27.77 4.65
C LYS A 255 5.53 28.02 3.50
N THR A 256 4.25 27.69 3.72
CA THR A 256 3.18 27.90 2.74
C THR A 256 2.92 29.39 2.50
N HIS A 257 2.88 30.18 3.58
CA HIS A 257 2.71 31.63 3.51
C HIS A 257 3.92 32.32 2.84
N GLU A 258 5.14 31.89 3.15
CA GLU A 258 6.37 32.38 2.50
C GLU A 258 6.36 32.11 0.98
N ASP A 259 5.78 31.00 0.55
CA ASP A 259 5.62 30.67 -0.87
C ASP A 259 4.45 31.39 -1.54
N GLY A 260 3.74 32.26 -0.81
CA GLY A 260 2.64 33.08 -1.34
C GLY A 260 1.28 32.38 -1.39
N TYR A 261 1.11 31.26 -0.68
CA TYR A 261 -0.16 30.53 -0.60
C TYR A 261 -0.81 30.71 0.77
N LEU A 262 -2.14 30.74 0.79
CA LEU A 262 -2.92 30.74 2.04
C LEU A 262 -3.22 29.30 2.48
N VAL A 263 -3.33 29.10 3.80
CA VAL A 263 -3.76 27.83 4.40
C VAL A 263 -5.08 28.06 5.13
N GLY A 264 -6.09 27.25 4.83
CA GLY A 264 -7.32 27.24 5.61
C GLY A 264 -7.24 26.22 6.74
N SER A 265 -7.64 26.61 7.96
CA SER A 265 -7.79 25.63 9.05
C SER A 265 -9.07 24.80 8.90
N ARG A 266 -9.05 23.56 9.39
CA ARG A 266 -10.22 22.67 9.46
C ARG A 266 -10.21 21.85 10.75
N GLY A 267 -11.40 21.44 11.17
CA GLY A 267 -11.55 20.49 12.29
C GLY A 267 -11.35 21.15 13.65
N SER A 268 -11.01 20.34 14.64
CA SER A 268 -11.00 20.75 16.05
C SER A 268 -9.85 21.68 16.44
N ILE A 269 -8.80 21.81 15.61
CA ILE A 269 -7.65 22.68 15.90
C ILE A 269 -8.05 24.15 16.11
N GLY A 270 -9.18 24.58 15.54
CA GLY A 270 -9.74 25.92 15.73
C GLY A 270 -10.12 26.25 17.18
N SER A 271 -10.22 25.26 18.06
CA SER A 271 -10.46 25.46 19.49
C SER A 271 -9.19 25.72 20.32
N SER A 272 -8.00 25.64 19.70
CA SER A 272 -6.72 25.87 20.38
C SER A 272 -6.26 27.33 20.27
N PHE A 273 -6.19 28.02 21.41
CA PHE A 273 -5.73 29.41 21.45
C PHE A 273 -4.24 29.52 21.08
N ILE A 274 -3.44 28.51 21.41
CA ILE A 274 -2.03 28.44 20.99
C ILE A 274 -1.95 28.32 19.47
N ALA A 275 -2.77 27.47 18.85
CA ALA A 275 -2.81 27.34 17.39
C ALA A 275 -3.19 28.65 16.70
N TYR A 276 -4.13 29.41 17.28
CA TYR A 276 -4.49 30.75 16.82
C TYR A 276 -3.30 31.72 16.90
N LEU A 277 -2.63 31.80 18.06
CA LEU A 277 -1.46 32.67 18.24
C LEU A 277 -0.29 32.31 17.33
N CYS A 278 -0.11 31.02 17.01
CA CYS A 278 0.89 30.55 16.06
C CYS A 278 0.49 30.77 14.59
N GLY A 279 -0.74 31.21 14.31
CA GLY A 279 -1.26 31.37 12.95
C GLY A 279 -1.50 30.05 12.22
N ILE A 280 -1.67 28.93 12.95
CA ILE A 280 -2.06 27.63 12.39
C ILE A 280 -3.55 27.64 12.02
N THR A 281 -4.36 28.40 12.76
CA THR A 281 -5.77 28.62 12.50
C THR A 281 -6.11 30.09 12.62
N ASP A 282 -7.03 30.55 11.79
CA ASP A 282 -7.58 31.91 11.84
C ASP A 282 -8.79 32.03 12.79
N LEU A 283 -9.20 30.91 13.42
CA LEU A 283 -10.30 30.90 14.37
C LEU A 283 -9.79 31.24 15.76
N ASN A 284 -10.33 32.31 16.35
CA ASN A 284 -10.05 32.70 17.71
C ASN A 284 -11.01 32.01 18.69
N PRO A 285 -10.53 31.07 19.52
CA PRO A 285 -11.40 30.27 20.38
C PRO A 285 -11.87 31.00 21.64
N LEU A 286 -11.34 32.19 21.93
CA LEU A 286 -11.69 32.91 23.15
C LEU A 286 -13.20 33.20 23.24
N PRO A 287 -13.73 33.38 24.46
CA PRO A 287 -15.05 33.96 24.67
C PRO A 287 -15.18 35.30 23.94
N PHE A 288 -16.41 35.75 23.70
CA PHE A 288 -16.64 36.98 22.96
C PHE A 288 -16.08 38.20 23.71
N TYR A 289 -15.36 39.06 23.00
CA TYR A 289 -14.86 40.32 23.54
C TYR A 289 -14.81 41.41 22.47
N LYS A 290 -15.04 42.63 22.91
CA LYS A 290 -14.81 43.84 22.11
C LYS A 290 -13.39 44.32 22.36
N PHE A 291 -12.69 44.75 21.32
CA PHE A 291 -11.39 45.38 21.48
C PHE A 291 -11.20 46.59 20.56
N CYS A 292 -10.32 47.50 20.98
CA CYS A 292 -9.92 48.66 20.21
C CYS A 292 -8.54 48.44 19.57
N GLN A 293 -8.46 48.48 18.24
CA GLN A 293 -7.17 48.38 17.54
C GLN A 293 -6.20 49.53 17.86
N LYS A 294 -6.72 50.72 18.19
CA LYS A 294 -5.92 51.92 18.42
C LYS A 294 -5.27 51.96 19.81
N CYS A 295 -6.05 51.78 20.87
CA CYS A 295 -5.59 51.93 22.25
C CYS A 295 -5.51 50.61 23.03
N ARG A 296 -5.85 49.47 22.38
CA ARG A 296 -5.84 48.13 22.98
C ARG A 296 -6.77 47.94 24.19
N TYR A 297 -7.76 48.81 24.35
CA TYR A 297 -8.88 48.57 25.28
C TYR A 297 -9.57 47.26 24.91
N VAL A 298 -9.91 46.44 25.91
CA VAL A 298 -10.63 45.17 25.77
C VAL A 298 -11.78 45.15 26.77
N GLU A 299 -12.95 44.72 26.31
CA GLU A 299 -14.16 44.57 27.11
C GLU A 299 -14.78 43.19 26.84
N PRO A 300 -14.87 42.31 27.85
CA PRO A 300 -15.58 41.04 27.72
C PRO A 300 -17.04 41.29 27.32
N TYR A 301 -17.60 40.41 26.48
CA TYR A 301 -18.99 40.46 26.08
C TYR A 301 -19.70 39.19 26.50
N GLU A 302 -20.59 39.30 27.50
CA GLU A 302 -21.49 38.21 27.85
C GLU A 302 -22.60 38.16 26.80
N THR A 303 -22.75 37.01 26.15
CA THR A 303 -23.75 36.79 25.11
C THR A 303 -25.16 37.04 25.63
N GLN A 304 -25.89 37.90 24.94
CA GLN A 304 -27.35 37.87 24.91
C GLN A 304 -27.80 36.73 23.97
N ASP A 305 -29.02 36.19 24.14
CA ASP A 305 -29.55 34.92 23.56
C ASP A 305 -29.50 34.74 22.02
N ARG A 306 -28.83 35.62 21.25
CA ARG A 306 -28.86 35.63 19.78
C ARG A 306 -27.52 35.90 19.08
N ILE A 307 -26.39 35.96 19.79
CA ILE A 307 -25.06 36.14 19.18
C ILE A 307 -24.27 34.84 19.33
N TYR A 308 -23.92 34.21 18.21
CA TYR A 308 -23.20 32.93 18.17
C TYR A 308 -21.75 33.08 17.71
N SER A 309 -21.41 34.22 17.09
CA SER A 309 -20.06 34.58 16.69
C SER A 309 -19.80 36.06 16.96
N GLY A 310 -18.55 36.42 17.32
CA GLY A 310 -18.15 37.83 17.38
C GLY A 310 -18.41 38.58 16.07
N TYR A 311 -18.41 37.86 14.93
CA TYR A 311 -18.71 38.43 13.61
C TYR A 311 -20.21 38.74 13.37
N ASP A 312 -21.11 38.23 14.20
CA ASP A 312 -22.54 38.57 14.11
C ASP A 312 -22.83 39.96 14.67
N TYR A 313 -21.89 40.53 15.43
CA TYR A 313 -22.02 41.85 16.03
C TYR A 313 -21.83 42.96 14.97
N ARG A 314 -22.94 43.60 14.59
CA ARG A 314 -22.96 44.64 13.54
C ARG A 314 -22.85 46.07 14.06
N GLU A 315 -22.94 46.26 15.37
CA GLU A 315 -22.95 47.59 15.96
C GLU A 315 -21.52 48.15 16.08
N LYS A 316 -21.35 49.43 15.74
CA LYS A 316 -20.04 50.10 15.82
C LYS A 316 -20.00 50.98 17.06
N GLU A 317 -19.97 50.35 18.22
CA GLU A 317 -19.71 51.05 19.48
C GLU A 317 -18.35 51.74 19.44
N LYS A 318 -18.26 52.90 20.09
CA LYS A 318 -17.02 53.67 20.20
C LYS A 318 -16.28 53.27 21.45
N CYS A 319 -14.98 53.07 21.33
CA CYS A 319 -14.10 52.79 22.45
C CYS A 319 -14.21 53.89 23.52
N PRO A 320 -14.45 53.55 24.80
CA PRO A 320 -14.58 54.55 25.86
C PRO A 320 -13.28 55.31 26.13
N ALA A 321 -12.11 54.72 25.81
CA ALA A 321 -10.81 55.32 26.06
C ALA A 321 -10.31 56.26 24.94
N CYS A 322 -10.72 56.04 23.68
CA CYS A 322 -10.17 56.81 22.55
C CYS A 322 -11.16 57.11 21.41
N SER A 323 -12.44 56.77 21.60
CA SER A 323 -13.55 56.99 20.67
C SER A 323 -13.42 56.34 19.29
N SER A 324 -12.40 55.52 19.06
CA SER A 324 -12.24 54.73 17.83
C SER A 324 -13.22 53.55 17.82
N PRO A 325 -13.66 53.05 16.66
CA PRO A 325 -14.58 51.91 16.60
C PRO A 325 -14.02 50.68 17.32
N LEU A 326 -14.87 50.01 18.10
CA LEU A 326 -14.57 48.69 18.65
C LEU A 326 -14.83 47.61 17.60
N ILE A 327 -14.07 46.53 17.68
CA ILE A 327 -14.24 45.31 16.88
C ILE A 327 -14.60 44.19 17.85
N MET A 328 -15.59 43.38 17.49
CA MET A 328 -15.93 42.19 18.24
C MET A 328 -15.16 40.99 17.67
N GLU A 329 -14.63 40.15 18.57
CA GLU A 329 -13.95 38.91 18.24
C GLU A 329 -14.30 37.79 19.25
N GLY A 330 -13.83 36.59 18.97
CA GLY A 330 -14.06 35.38 19.75
C GLY A 330 -15.16 34.51 19.13
N HIS A 331 -15.00 33.20 19.27
CA HIS A 331 -15.97 32.18 18.86
C HIS A 331 -16.43 31.29 20.01
N ASN A 332 -15.91 31.51 21.23
CA ASN A 332 -16.24 30.75 22.43
C ASN A 332 -16.14 29.22 22.21
N LEU A 333 -15.02 28.79 21.63
CA LEU A 333 -14.77 27.39 21.30
C LEU A 333 -14.00 26.72 22.45
N PRO A 334 -14.57 25.71 23.13
CA PRO A 334 -13.90 25.04 24.23
C PRO A 334 -12.74 24.18 23.74
N PHE A 335 -11.58 24.35 24.37
CA PHE A 335 -10.32 23.66 24.03
C PHE A 335 -10.45 22.13 24.09
N GLU A 336 -11.32 21.62 24.97
CA GLU A 336 -11.62 20.21 25.18
C GLU A 336 -12.18 19.54 23.90
N THR A 337 -12.71 20.32 22.95
CA THR A 337 -13.09 19.81 21.62
C THR A 337 -11.90 19.24 20.86
N PHE A 338 -10.73 19.86 21.04
CA PHE A 338 -9.47 19.40 20.45
C PHE A 338 -8.90 18.24 21.26
N PHE A 339 -8.71 18.41 22.56
CA PHE A 339 -7.86 17.53 23.38
C PHE A 339 -8.62 16.49 24.22
N GLY A 340 -9.94 16.59 24.31
CA GLY A 340 -10.71 15.91 25.34
C GLY A 340 -10.43 16.51 26.74
N TRP A 341 -11.07 15.95 27.77
CA TRP A 341 -10.95 16.45 29.14
C TRP A 341 -9.67 15.96 29.83
N GLU A 342 -9.30 14.69 29.61
CA GLU A 342 -8.13 14.04 30.22
C GLU A 342 -7.00 13.77 29.22
N GLY A 343 -7.02 14.36 28.02
CA GLY A 343 -6.00 14.09 26.99
C GLY A 343 -6.07 12.69 26.38
N GLU A 344 -7.20 12.01 26.55
CA GLU A 344 -7.47 10.66 26.01
C GLU A 344 -7.65 10.64 24.49
N LYS A 345 -7.92 11.80 23.88
CA LYS A 345 -8.06 11.94 22.44
C LYS A 345 -6.70 12.24 21.84
N THR A 346 -6.27 11.44 20.87
CA THR A 346 -5.15 11.79 19.98
C THR A 346 -5.69 12.73 18.91
N PRO A 347 -5.35 14.03 18.91
CA PRO A 347 -6.00 14.98 18.02
C PRO A 347 -5.30 15.03 16.66
N ASP A 348 -6.09 15.04 15.59
CA ASP A 348 -5.61 15.27 14.23
C ASP A 348 -5.60 16.77 13.91
N ILE A 349 -4.56 17.22 13.18
CA ILE A 349 -4.45 18.59 12.68
C ILE A 349 -4.74 18.60 11.17
N ASP A 350 -5.90 19.11 10.81
CA ASP A 350 -6.34 19.23 9.43
C ASP A 350 -6.03 20.62 8.84
N LEU A 351 -5.23 20.63 7.77
CA LEU A 351 -4.88 21.85 7.04
C LEU A 351 -5.37 21.76 5.59
N ASN A 352 -6.09 22.77 5.15
CA ASN A 352 -6.55 22.90 3.77
C ASN A 352 -5.54 23.72 2.97
N PHE A 353 -4.87 23.06 2.03
CA PHE A 353 -3.96 23.70 1.09
C PHE A 353 -4.65 23.92 -0.26
N SER A 354 -4.18 24.92 -1.02
CA SER A 354 -4.47 24.99 -2.45
C SER A 354 -4.08 23.68 -3.14
N GLY A 355 -4.89 23.20 -4.08
CA GLY A 355 -4.63 21.97 -4.83
C GLY A 355 -3.28 22.00 -5.56
N GLU A 356 -2.84 23.17 -5.99
CA GLU A 356 -1.54 23.38 -6.64
C GLU A 356 -0.36 23.22 -5.66
N TYR A 357 -0.56 23.61 -4.39
CA TYR A 357 0.49 23.64 -3.38
C TYR A 357 0.57 22.37 -2.53
N GLN A 358 -0.50 21.58 -2.47
CA GLN A 358 -0.58 20.38 -1.62
C GLN A 358 0.63 19.43 -1.79
N LYS A 359 1.11 19.25 -3.03
CA LYS A 359 2.28 18.42 -3.31
C LYS A 359 3.58 19.02 -2.74
N SER A 360 3.74 20.34 -2.81
CA SER A 360 4.89 21.06 -2.25
C SER A 360 4.90 20.98 -0.73
N ALA A 361 3.74 21.14 -0.09
CA ALA A 361 3.58 20.94 1.35
C ALA A 361 4.00 19.51 1.77
N HIS A 362 3.53 18.47 1.07
CA HIS A 362 3.97 17.09 1.34
C HIS A 362 5.48 16.88 1.18
N ASN A 363 6.10 17.50 0.17
CA ASN A 363 7.55 17.40 -0.04
C ASN A 363 8.32 18.11 1.07
N TYR A 364 7.83 19.26 1.54
CA TYR A 364 8.44 19.97 2.65
C TYR A 364 8.43 19.14 3.94
N VAL A 365 7.32 18.42 4.22
CA VAL A 365 7.26 17.48 5.35
C VAL A 365 8.33 16.39 5.23
N ARG A 366 8.54 15.83 4.03
CA ARG A 366 9.63 14.86 3.80
C ARG A 366 11.01 15.45 4.04
N GLN A 367 11.24 16.70 3.65
CA GLN A 367 12.52 17.38 3.91
C GLN A 367 12.73 17.65 5.41
N LEU A 368 11.66 18.00 6.13
CA LEU A 368 11.70 18.35 7.54
C LEU A 368 11.96 17.14 8.45
N LEU A 369 11.35 15.99 8.12
CA LEU A 369 11.40 14.77 8.94
C LEU A 369 12.32 13.68 8.39
N GLY A 370 12.76 13.81 7.13
CA GLY A 370 13.50 12.78 6.41
C GLY A 370 12.60 11.86 5.57
N GLU A 371 13.09 11.43 4.41
CA GLU A 371 12.31 10.63 3.45
C GLU A 371 11.85 9.29 4.01
N ASP A 372 12.64 8.68 4.90
CA ASP A 372 12.36 7.37 5.50
C ASP A 372 11.41 7.44 6.72
N SER A 373 11.00 8.65 7.13
CA SER A 373 10.13 8.85 8.30
C SER A 373 8.72 9.32 7.93
N VAL A 374 8.43 9.54 6.64
CA VAL A 374 7.16 10.12 6.18
C VAL A 374 6.54 9.26 5.09
N TYR A 375 5.37 8.70 5.40
CA TYR A 375 4.62 7.87 4.48
C TYR A 375 3.24 8.45 4.22
N ARG A 376 2.78 8.36 2.97
CA ARG A 376 1.39 8.66 2.65
C ARG A 376 0.53 7.48 3.08
N ILE A 377 -0.52 7.74 3.84
CA ILE A 377 -1.50 6.72 4.21
C ILE A 377 -2.12 6.15 2.93
N GLY A 378 -2.04 4.82 2.80
CA GLY A 378 -2.64 4.09 1.69
C GLY A 378 -4.13 3.84 1.94
N THR A 379 -4.93 3.84 0.88
CA THR A 379 -6.35 3.48 0.95
C THR A 379 -6.58 2.16 0.24
N ILE A 380 -7.29 1.24 0.90
CA ILE A 380 -7.72 -0.02 0.29
C ILE A 380 -9.15 0.19 -0.21
N ASN A 381 -9.32 0.25 -1.52
CA ASN A 381 -10.65 0.34 -2.12
C ASN A 381 -11.30 -1.05 -2.11
N THR A 382 -12.40 -1.18 -1.37
CA THR A 382 -13.23 -2.38 -1.38
C THR A 382 -14.26 -2.31 -2.50
N LEU A 383 -14.82 -3.47 -2.86
CA LEU A 383 -15.90 -3.53 -3.85
C LEU A 383 -17.15 -2.87 -3.26
N SER A 384 -17.67 -1.82 -3.91
CA SER A 384 -18.93 -1.21 -3.51
C SER A 384 -20.12 -2.08 -3.93
N GLN A 385 -21.26 -1.95 -3.24
CA GLN A 385 -22.48 -2.68 -3.62
C GLN A 385 -22.90 -2.40 -5.07
N GLN A 386 -22.88 -1.14 -5.49
CA GLN A 386 -23.25 -0.75 -6.86
C GLN A 386 -22.34 -1.42 -7.90
N THR A 387 -21.02 -1.46 -7.64
CA THR A 387 -20.06 -2.13 -8.51
C THR A 387 -20.30 -3.64 -8.53
N ALA A 388 -20.59 -4.25 -7.37
CA ALA A 388 -20.91 -5.67 -7.27
C ALA A 388 -22.17 -6.05 -8.08
N GLU A 389 -23.22 -5.23 -8.01
CA GLU A 389 -24.46 -5.44 -8.79
C GLU A 389 -24.21 -5.38 -10.30
N ILE A 390 -23.35 -4.46 -10.75
CA ILE A 390 -22.95 -4.38 -12.16
C ILE A 390 -22.23 -5.66 -12.58
N PHE A 391 -21.23 -6.11 -11.81
CA PHE A 391 -20.51 -7.36 -12.11
C PHE A 391 -21.44 -8.57 -12.16
N TRP A 392 -22.43 -8.63 -11.27
CA TRP A 392 -23.44 -9.68 -11.28
C TRP A 392 -24.32 -9.65 -12.54
N ARG A 393 -24.83 -8.47 -12.92
CA ARG A 393 -25.66 -8.31 -14.12
C ARG A 393 -24.90 -8.69 -15.39
N GLU A 394 -23.64 -8.28 -15.52
CA GLU A 394 -22.81 -8.64 -16.67
C GLU A 394 -22.51 -10.15 -16.70
N HIS A 395 -22.23 -10.76 -15.56
CA HIS A 395 -22.07 -12.21 -15.47
C HIS A 395 -23.33 -12.96 -15.93
N LEU A 396 -24.52 -12.52 -15.50
CA LEU A 396 -25.79 -13.12 -15.94
C LEU A 396 -26.01 -12.98 -17.45
N LYS A 397 -25.61 -11.86 -18.06
CA LYS A 397 -25.69 -11.67 -19.52
C LYS A 397 -24.77 -12.66 -20.24
N LEU A 398 -23.51 -12.74 -19.83
CA LEU A 398 -22.53 -13.67 -20.41
C LEU A 398 -22.98 -15.13 -20.30
N ARG A 399 -23.54 -15.51 -19.15
CA ARG A 399 -24.06 -16.87 -18.93
C ARG A 399 -25.25 -17.18 -19.85
N LYS A 400 -26.12 -16.21 -20.13
CA LYS A 400 -27.21 -16.38 -21.09
C LYS A 400 -26.70 -16.58 -22.52
N THR A 401 -25.69 -15.80 -22.95
CA THR A 401 -25.07 -15.94 -24.27
C THR A 401 -24.36 -17.29 -24.44
N LEU A 402 -23.61 -17.73 -23.43
CA LEU A 402 -22.97 -19.04 -23.48
C LEU A 402 -24.00 -20.18 -23.55
N ASN A 403 -25.10 -20.09 -22.78
CA ASN A 403 -26.14 -21.11 -22.82
C ASN A 403 -26.99 -21.11 -24.11
N SER A 404 -27.06 -20.00 -24.86
CA SER A 404 -27.71 -20.01 -26.17
C SER A 404 -26.86 -20.70 -27.23
N ASP A 405 -25.53 -20.53 -27.18
CA ASP A 405 -24.60 -21.13 -28.14
C ASP A 405 -24.47 -22.66 -27.96
N PHE A 406 -24.76 -23.20 -26.78
CA PHE A 406 -24.76 -24.65 -26.49
C PHE A 406 -26.08 -25.37 -26.83
N ASN A 407 -27.15 -24.65 -27.21
CA ASN A 407 -28.43 -25.25 -27.57
C ASN A 407 -28.67 -25.29 -29.10
N GLU A 408 -27.68 -24.93 -29.91
CA GLU A 408 -27.74 -24.98 -31.39
C GLU A 408 -26.94 -26.15 -32.02
N GLU A 409 -26.35 -27.04 -31.23
CA GLU A 409 -25.83 -28.36 -31.66
C GLU A 409 -26.65 -29.49 -31.03
#